data_AF-A0ABD6EBH4-F1
#
_entry.id   AF-A0ABD6EBH4-F1
#
_cell.length_a   1.000
_cell.length_b   1.000
_cell.length_c   1.000
_cell.angle_alpha   90.00
_cell.angle_beta   90.00
_cell.angle_gamma   90.00
#
_symmetry.space_group_name_H-M   'P 1'
#
loop_
_entity.id
_entity.type
_entity.pdbx_description
1 polymer ?
#
loop_
_entity_poly.entity_id
_entity_poly.type
_entity_poly.pdbx_seq_one_letter_code
_entity_poly.pdbx_strand_id
1 'polypeptide(L)'
;MSGNDDEDVKRPRDILVADYVKERIVQIAELLEATDNSSLIGGEVTKGPRTAVQRLPRNLRRRAMSYNIKRFPRNQRRFASAVIAASKHRKKPPSRFWRRRPRNLLMNYVRRQRKLVWLETHVWHAKRFRMVSRWGYRLPFYSWQRAFRPSYRDSMRHCAVHDVSYMRCFQISTSNQRSLIEKLRCLCQPSASATFAFKAALNGRMETPVLLYEPSEYPSGFIGPARFLWCRPK
;
A
#
# COMPACT_ATOMS: atom_id res chain seq x y z
N MET A 1 -43.50 -44.30 -50.45
CA MET A 1 -42.68 -45.49 -50.11
C MET A 1 -41.24 -45.05 -50.32
N SER A 2 -40.53 -44.62 -49.28
CA SER A 2 -39.80 -45.40 -48.25
C SER A 2 -38.30 -45.14 -48.49
N GLY A 3 -37.48 -44.66 -47.57
CA GLY A 3 -37.67 -44.38 -46.15
C GLY A 3 -36.60 -43.38 -45.67
N ASN A 4 -36.88 -42.77 -44.52
CA ASN A 4 -35.89 -42.04 -43.73
C ASN A 4 -34.91 -43.06 -43.14
N ASP A 5 -33.68 -43.08 -43.63
CA ASP A 5 -32.57 -43.69 -42.91
C ASP A 5 -31.96 -42.61 -42.00
N ASP A 6 -32.62 -42.39 -40.86
CA ASP A 6 -31.95 -41.84 -39.69
C ASP A 6 -30.86 -42.87 -39.32
N GLU A 7 -29.60 -42.58 -39.67
CA GLU A 7 -28.46 -43.33 -39.16
C GLU A 7 -28.50 -43.24 -37.63
N ASP A 8 -29.04 -44.29 -37.03
CA ASP A 8 -29.11 -44.51 -35.60
C ASP A 8 -27.66 -44.59 -35.09
N VAL A 9 -27.09 -43.44 -34.72
CA VAL A 9 -25.73 -43.31 -34.18
C VAL A 9 -25.67 -44.18 -32.94
N LYS A 10 -25.20 -45.42 -33.14
CA LYS A 10 -25.16 -46.48 -32.14
C LYS A 10 -24.23 -46.03 -31.02
N ARG A 11 -24.80 -45.40 -29.99
CA ARG A 11 -24.05 -44.97 -28.82
C ARG A 11 -23.43 -46.22 -28.20
N PRO A 12 -22.10 -46.26 -28.00
CA PRO A 12 -21.45 -47.43 -27.43
C PRO A 12 -22.06 -47.71 -26.05
N ARG A 13 -22.47 -48.97 -25.82
CA ARG A 13 -23.08 -49.40 -24.54
C ARG A 13 -22.07 -49.37 -23.39
N ASP A 14 -20.80 -49.56 -23.71
CA ASP A 14 -19.70 -49.57 -22.77
C ASP A 14 -18.67 -48.50 -23.13
N ILE A 15 -18.20 -47.76 -22.13
CA ILE A 15 -17.20 -46.71 -22.30
C ILE A 15 -15.92 -47.17 -21.60
N LEU A 16 -14.81 -47.21 -22.35
CA LEU A 16 -13.48 -47.38 -21.78
C LEU A 16 -13.11 -46.11 -20.99
N VAL A 17 -13.35 -46.15 -19.67
CA VAL A 17 -13.16 -45.02 -18.76
C VAL A 17 -11.76 -44.42 -18.87
N ALA A 18 -10.73 -45.25 -19.00
CA ALA A 18 -9.36 -44.78 -19.11
C ALA A 18 -9.13 -43.90 -20.34
N ASP A 19 -9.65 -44.28 -21.50
CA ASP A 19 -9.46 -43.53 -22.74
C ASP A 19 -10.36 -42.30 -22.79
N TYR A 20 -11.60 -42.42 -22.31
CA TYR A 20 -12.52 -41.28 -22.14
C TYR A 20 -11.96 -40.20 -21.21
N VAL A 21 -11.28 -40.61 -20.12
CA VAL A 21 -10.59 -39.70 -19.20
C VAL A 21 -9.36 -39.12 -19.87
N LYS A 22 -8.52 -39.92 -20.55
CA LYS A 22 -7.32 -39.42 -21.25
C LYS A 22 -7.65 -38.30 -22.23
N GLU A 23 -8.70 -38.45 -23.03
CA GLU A 23 -9.19 -37.42 -23.96
C GLU A 23 -9.59 -36.11 -23.25
N ARG A 24 -10.06 -36.20 -22.02
CA ARG A 24 -10.58 -35.08 -21.22
C ARG A 24 -9.62 -34.62 -20.12
N ILE A 25 -8.40 -35.17 -20.05
CA ILE A 25 -7.41 -34.80 -19.00
C ILE A 25 -7.16 -33.30 -19.00
N VAL A 26 -7.05 -32.67 -20.17
CA VAL A 26 -6.83 -31.22 -20.29
C VAL A 26 -8.02 -30.46 -19.74
N GLN A 27 -9.24 -30.82 -20.11
CA GLN A 27 -10.47 -30.19 -19.62
C GLN A 27 -10.64 -30.36 -18.10
N ILE A 28 -10.34 -31.56 -17.58
CA ILE A 28 -10.36 -31.84 -16.14
C ILE A 28 -9.30 -31.01 -15.42
N ALA A 29 -8.10 -30.87 -16.00
CA ALA A 29 -7.03 -30.06 -15.43
C ALA A 29 -7.38 -28.56 -15.44
N GLU A 30 -7.92 -28.04 -16.54
CA GLU A 30 -8.42 -26.67 -16.65
C GLU A 30 -9.55 -26.39 -15.67
N LEU A 31 -10.49 -27.32 -15.53
CA LEU A 31 -11.58 -27.22 -14.57
C LEU A 31 -11.04 -27.20 -13.14
N LEU A 32 -10.14 -28.12 -12.78
CA LEU A 32 -9.51 -28.13 -11.46
C LEU A 32 -8.74 -26.83 -11.21
N GLU A 33 -8.00 -26.33 -12.19
CA GLU A 33 -7.28 -25.07 -12.11
C GLU A 33 -8.23 -23.88 -11.92
N ALA A 34 -9.29 -23.80 -12.71
CA ALA A 34 -10.32 -22.78 -12.61
C ALA A 34 -11.04 -22.84 -11.27
N THR A 35 -11.38 -24.03 -10.78
CA THR A 35 -12.12 -24.17 -9.52
C THR A 35 -11.23 -23.81 -8.33
N ASP A 36 -9.98 -24.30 -8.30
CA ASP A 36 -9.02 -24.01 -7.23
C ASP A 36 -8.53 -22.55 -7.27
N ASN A 37 -8.47 -21.92 -8.44
CA ASN A 37 -7.95 -20.56 -8.61
C ASN A 37 -9.03 -19.49 -8.84
N SER A 38 -10.32 -19.85 -8.96
CA SER A 38 -11.45 -18.92 -9.18
C SER A 38 -11.50 -17.75 -8.20
N SER A 39 -10.99 -17.96 -6.98
CA SER A 39 -10.96 -16.97 -5.90
C SER A 39 -9.60 -16.29 -5.72
N LEU A 40 -8.60 -16.60 -6.56
CA LEU A 40 -7.24 -16.10 -6.46
C LEU A 40 -6.91 -15.14 -7.61
N ILE A 41 -6.10 -14.12 -7.30
CA ILE A 41 -5.56 -13.21 -8.30
C ILE A 41 -4.56 -13.99 -9.16
N GLY A 42 -4.68 -13.88 -10.49
CA GLY A 42 -3.81 -14.55 -11.46
C GLY A 42 -2.32 -14.37 -11.12
N GLY A 43 -1.59 -15.49 -11.04
CA GLY A 43 -0.17 -15.53 -10.64
C GLY A 43 0.10 -15.86 -9.16
N GLU A 44 -0.91 -15.98 -8.30
CA GLU A 44 -0.77 -16.50 -6.93
C GLU A 44 -0.96 -18.03 -6.81
N VAL A 45 -0.94 -18.74 -7.95
CA VAL A 45 -1.18 -20.17 -8.05
C VAL A 45 -0.06 -20.96 -7.34
N THR A 46 -0.42 -21.73 -6.31
CA THR A 46 0.47 -22.75 -5.72
C THR A 46 -0.05 -24.13 -6.07
N LYS A 47 0.83 -25.00 -6.59
CA LYS A 47 0.55 -26.41 -6.90
C LYS A 47 0.44 -27.22 -5.60
N GLY A 48 -0.62 -28.02 -5.42
CA GLY A 48 -0.82 -28.95 -4.30
C GLY A 48 -2.01 -28.68 -3.36
N PRO A 49 -2.37 -29.63 -2.47
CA PRO A 49 -3.53 -29.53 -1.59
C PRO A 49 -3.37 -28.36 -0.61
N ARG A 50 -4.30 -27.40 -0.69
CA ARG A 50 -4.24 -26.15 0.09
C ARG A 50 -4.95 -26.31 1.43
N THR A 51 -4.23 -26.03 2.51
CA THR A 51 -4.86 -25.78 3.83
C THR A 51 -5.82 -24.59 3.74
N ALA A 52 -6.80 -24.51 4.66
CA ALA A 52 -7.76 -23.40 4.70
C ALA A 52 -7.09 -22.01 4.65
N VAL A 53 -5.91 -21.84 5.27
CA VAL A 53 -5.12 -20.58 5.24
C VAL A 53 -4.54 -20.30 3.86
N GLN A 54 -4.09 -21.34 3.14
CA GLN A 54 -3.45 -21.22 1.83
C GLN A 54 -4.44 -20.94 0.71
N ARG A 55 -5.74 -21.22 0.91
CA ARG A 55 -6.79 -20.85 -0.05
C ARG A 55 -7.06 -19.33 -0.12
N LEU A 56 -6.60 -18.55 0.86
CA LEU A 56 -6.69 -17.09 0.81
C LEU A 56 -5.60 -16.46 -0.08
N PRO A 57 -5.87 -15.32 -0.74
CA PRO A 57 -4.83 -14.51 -1.37
C PRO A 57 -3.71 -14.12 -0.41
N ARG A 58 -2.46 -14.04 -0.88
CA ARG A 58 -1.27 -13.87 -0.01
C ARG A 58 -1.34 -12.59 0.83
N ASN A 59 -1.85 -11.50 0.27
CA ASN A 59 -2.03 -10.21 0.95
C ASN A 59 -3.05 -10.27 2.11
N LEU A 60 -4.04 -11.16 2.02
CA LEU A 60 -5.05 -11.40 3.07
C LEU A 60 -4.55 -12.40 4.14
N ARG A 61 -3.52 -13.19 3.85
CA ARG A 61 -2.96 -14.15 4.81
C ARG A 61 -2.40 -13.45 6.06
N ARG A 62 -2.61 -14.08 7.22
CA ARG A 62 -2.17 -13.63 8.54
C ARG A 62 -1.64 -14.85 9.29
N ARG A 63 -0.44 -14.75 9.86
CA ARG A 63 0.18 -15.85 10.63
C ARG A 63 -0.69 -16.32 11.81
N ALA A 64 -1.46 -15.41 12.41
CA ALA A 64 -2.31 -15.71 13.55
C ALA A 64 -3.60 -16.50 13.20
N MET A 65 -3.88 -16.75 11.92
CA MET A 65 -5.06 -17.51 11.50
C MET A 65 -5.03 -18.97 11.93
N SER A 66 -3.86 -19.58 12.03
CA SER A 66 -3.73 -20.97 12.50
C SER A 66 -4.24 -21.16 13.92
N TYR A 67 -4.12 -20.14 14.79
CA TYR A 67 -4.52 -20.21 16.21
C TYR A 67 -5.83 -19.49 16.53
N ASN A 68 -6.31 -18.64 15.63
CA ASN A 68 -7.47 -17.78 15.89
C ASN A 68 -8.35 -17.66 14.65
N ILE A 69 -9.46 -18.39 14.70
CA ILE A 69 -10.49 -18.41 13.67
C ILE A 69 -11.05 -17.03 13.32
N LYS A 70 -11.07 -16.07 14.26
CA LYS A 70 -11.58 -14.72 14.01
C LYS A 70 -10.73 -13.93 13.02
N ARG A 71 -9.51 -14.38 12.71
CA ARG A 71 -8.63 -13.78 11.69
C ARG A 71 -8.98 -14.19 10.27
N PHE A 72 -9.83 -15.20 10.09
CA PHE A 72 -10.42 -15.54 8.79
C PHE A 72 -11.64 -14.65 8.47
N PRO A 73 -11.90 -14.42 7.17
CA PRO A 73 -13.19 -13.92 6.68
C PRO A 73 -14.35 -14.77 7.23
N ARG A 74 -15.49 -14.13 7.53
CA ARG A 74 -16.62 -14.78 8.23
C ARG A 74 -17.10 -16.05 7.52
N ASN A 75 -17.27 -16.00 6.20
CA ASN A 75 -17.69 -17.12 5.36
C ASN A 75 -16.74 -18.33 5.41
N GLN A 76 -15.43 -18.11 5.54
CA GLN A 76 -14.43 -19.18 5.56
C GLN A 76 -14.19 -19.79 6.95
N ARG A 77 -14.79 -19.22 8.02
CA ARG A 77 -14.60 -19.70 9.39
C ARG A 77 -15.14 -21.12 9.58
N ARG A 78 -16.30 -21.44 9.00
CA ARG A 78 -16.91 -22.78 9.11
C ARG A 78 -15.96 -23.85 8.59
N PHE A 79 -15.36 -23.62 7.42
CA PHE A 79 -14.38 -24.52 6.81
C PHE A 79 -13.08 -24.61 7.64
N ALA A 80 -12.57 -23.47 8.13
CA ALA A 80 -11.33 -23.43 8.89
C ALA A 80 -11.45 -24.01 10.32
N SER A 81 -12.65 -24.09 10.89
CA SER A 81 -12.87 -24.48 12.29
C SER A 81 -12.35 -25.88 12.60
N ALA A 82 -12.69 -26.85 11.76
CA ALA A 82 -12.23 -28.23 11.93
C ALA A 82 -10.70 -28.33 11.86
N VAL A 83 -10.09 -27.64 10.90
CA VAL A 83 -8.63 -27.63 10.71
C VAL A 83 -7.90 -27.01 11.91
N ILE A 84 -8.43 -25.92 12.47
CA ILE A 84 -7.83 -25.27 13.65
C ILE A 84 -7.99 -26.13 14.90
N ALA A 85 -9.17 -26.73 15.10
CA ALA A 85 -9.43 -27.59 16.26
C ALA A 85 -8.53 -28.83 16.29
N ALA A 86 -8.22 -29.40 15.12
CA ALA A 86 -7.29 -30.52 15.00
C ALA A 86 -5.81 -30.12 15.24
N SER A 87 -5.49 -28.82 15.19
CA SER A 87 -4.11 -28.36 15.27
C SER A 87 -3.63 -28.18 16.72
N LYS A 88 -2.45 -28.73 17.04
CA LYS A 88 -1.83 -28.58 18.35
C LYS A 88 -1.10 -27.24 18.45
N HIS A 89 -1.28 -26.53 19.56
CA HIS A 89 -0.69 -25.21 19.77
C HIS A 89 0.07 -25.13 21.09
N ARG A 90 1.21 -24.43 21.07
CA ARG A 90 1.97 -24.12 22.28
C ARG A 90 1.14 -23.19 23.20
N LYS A 91 1.25 -23.40 24.52
CA LYS A 91 0.67 -22.51 25.54
C LYS A 91 1.12 -21.06 25.30
N LYS A 92 0.18 -20.12 25.40
CA LYS A 92 0.43 -18.69 25.16
C LYS A 92 1.29 -18.13 26.30
N PRO A 93 2.25 -17.21 26.00
CA PRO A 93 2.94 -16.47 27.04
C PRO A 93 1.97 -15.56 27.82
N PRO A 94 2.36 -15.07 29.01
CA PRO A 94 1.52 -14.21 29.84
C PRO A 94 0.97 -13.02 29.06
N SER A 95 -0.29 -12.68 29.33
CA SER A 95 -0.99 -11.62 28.61
C SER A 95 -0.34 -10.27 28.82
N ARG A 96 -0.01 -9.61 27.71
CA ARG A 96 0.50 -8.22 27.70
C ARG A 96 -0.56 -7.16 28.00
N PHE A 97 -1.79 -7.58 28.34
CA PHE A 97 -2.96 -6.70 28.52
C PHE A 97 -2.69 -5.56 29.51
N TRP A 98 -2.18 -5.88 30.70
CA TRP A 98 -1.85 -4.91 31.75
C TRP A 98 -0.83 -3.86 31.30
N ARG A 99 0.24 -4.29 30.63
CA ARG A 99 1.28 -3.40 30.07
C ARG A 99 0.78 -2.52 28.92
N ARG A 100 -0.32 -2.93 28.25
CA ARG A 100 -0.89 -2.23 27.09
C ARG A 100 -2.19 -1.48 27.39
N ARG A 101 -2.49 -1.25 28.67
CA ARG A 101 -3.59 -0.35 29.05
C ARG A 101 -3.42 1.03 28.42
N PRO A 102 -4.49 1.72 28.02
CA PRO A 102 -4.41 2.99 27.29
C PRO A 102 -3.51 4.03 27.97
N ARG A 103 -3.65 4.22 29.29
CA ARG A 103 -2.82 5.14 30.09
C ARG A 103 -1.32 4.82 29.97
N ASN A 104 -0.95 3.56 30.21
CA ASN A 104 0.44 3.12 30.13
C ASN A 104 0.98 3.24 28.70
N LEU A 105 0.15 2.96 27.69
CA LEU A 105 0.53 3.07 26.29
C LEU A 105 0.81 4.53 25.90
N LEU A 106 -0.05 5.46 26.30
CA LEU A 106 0.12 6.89 26.06
C LEU A 106 1.39 7.43 26.73
N MET A 107 1.61 7.12 28.01
CA MET A 107 2.85 7.51 28.71
C MET A 107 4.11 6.98 28.02
N ASN A 108 4.06 5.75 27.50
CA ASN A 108 5.17 5.19 26.73
C ASN A 108 5.37 5.90 25.39
N TYR A 109 4.30 6.34 24.72
CA TYR A 109 4.41 7.11 23.48
C TYR A 109 5.01 8.49 23.74
N VAL A 110 4.51 9.23 24.71
CA VAL A 110 5.05 10.53 25.13
C VAL A 110 6.53 10.42 25.47
N ARG A 111 6.93 9.40 26.25
CA ARG A 111 8.34 9.17 26.60
C ARG A 111 9.21 8.92 25.36
N ARG A 112 8.71 8.17 24.37
CA ARG A 112 9.45 7.86 23.14
C ARG A 112 9.53 9.05 22.18
N GLN A 113 8.50 9.90 22.15
CA GLN A 113 8.44 11.11 21.32
C GLN A 113 9.44 12.19 21.77
N ARG A 114 9.97 12.12 23.00
CA ARG A 114 10.98 13.09 23.50
C ARG A 114 12.26 13.15 22.67
N LYS A 115 12.64 12.07 21.98
CA LYS A 115 13.88 12.02 21.20
C LYS A 115 13.72 12.51 19.76
N LEU A 116 12.59 12.21 19.13
CA LEU A 116 12.34 12.44 17.71
C LEU A 116 10.86 12.72 17.49
N VAL A 117 10.57 13.61 16.55
CA VAL A 117 9.19 13.96 16.20
C VAL A 117 8.53 12.77 15.51
N TRP A 118 7.34 12.42 16.00
CA TRP A 118 6.48 11.43 15.37
C TRP A 118 5.37 12.16 14.63
N LEU A 119 5.16 11.80 13.36
CA LEU A 119 3.98 12.24 12.62
C LEU A 119 2.70 11.67 13.26
N GLU A 120 1.56 12.29 13.01
CA GLU A 120 0.27 11.84 13.58
C GLU A 120 -0.06 10.39 13.18
N THR A 121 0.29 10.01 11.95
CA THR A 121 0.11 8.67 11.40
C THR A 121 1.20 7.67 11.86
N HIS A 122 2.14 8.08 12.72
CA HIS A 122 3.34 7.30 13.05
C HIS A 122 3.02 5.89 13.53
N VAL A 123 2.00 5.72 14.39
CA VAL A 123 1.62 4.39 14.91
C VAL A 123 1.11 3.48 13.80
N TRP A 124 0.43 4.02 12.79
CA TRP A 124 -0.04 3.25 11.63
C TRP A 124 1.13 2.82 10.74
N HIS A 125 2.04 3.75 10.44
CA HIS A 125 3.24 3.49 9.66
C HIS A 125 4.20 2.53 10.37
N ALA A 126 4.47 2.71 11.66
CA ALA A 126 5.35 1.84 12.44
C ALA A 126 4.88 0.38 12.52
N LYS A 127 3.58 0.12 12.31
CA LYS A 127 3.04 -1.26 12.22
C LYS A 127 3.26 -1.92 10.86
N ARG A 128 3.50 -1.14 9.80
CA ARG A 128 3.48 -1.61 8.40
C ARG A 128 4.80 -1.40 7.65
N PHE A 129 5.60 -0.44 8.11
CA PHE A 129 6.85 -0.01 7.49
C PHE A 129 8.02 -0.16 8.45
N ARG A 130 9.22 -0.28 7.89
CA ARG A 130 10.46 -0.08 8.62
C ARG A 130 10.61 1.42 8.89
N MET A 131 10.68 1.81 10.15
CA MET A 131 10.85 3.20 10.55
C MET A 131 12.32 3.56 10.67
N VAL A 132 12.72 4.72 10.15
CA VAL A 132 14.09 5.27 10.19
C VAL A 132 14.07 6.67 10.79
N SER A 133 15.12 7.05 11.50
CA SER A 133 15.29 8.41 12.03
C SER A 133 16.03 9.27 11.01
N ARG A 134 15.42 10.37 10.54
CA ARG A 134 16.06 11.34 9.62
C ARG A 134 15.55 12.74 9.91
N TRP A 135 16.44 13.74 9.84
CA TRP A 135 16.10 15.17 9.94
C TRP A 135 15.26 15.53 11.18
N GLY A 136 15.52 14.88 12.32
CA GLY A 136 14.74 15.07 13.56
C GLY A 136 13.39 14.34 13.63
N TYR A 137 12.99 13.64 12.56
CA TYR A 137 11.74 12.87 12.48
C TYR A 137 11.98 11.36 12.51
N ARG A 138 10.95 10.61 12.90
CA ARG A 138 10.88 9.14 12.74
C ARG A 138 9.92 8.77 11.62
N LEU A 139 10.46 8.52 10.43
CA LEU A 139 9.74 8.39 9.16
C LEU A 139 9.64 6.93 8.67
N PRO A 140 8.60 6.58 7.90
CA PRO A 140 8.52 5.30 7.20
C PRO A 140 9.53 5.24 6.04
N PHE A 141 10.29 4.15 5.93
CA PHE A 141 11.29 3.99 4.87
C PHE A 141 10.85 3.01 3.77
N TYR A 142 10.49 1.78 4.12
CA TYR A 142 9.87 0.83 3.19
C TYR A 142 8.87 -0.08 3.88
N SER A 143 7.93 -0.65 3.12
CA SER A 143 6.91 -1.58 3.64
C SER A 143 7.50 -2.94 4.00
N TRP A 144 7.01 -3.59 5.06
CA TRP A 144 7.37 -4.99 5.36
C TRP A 144 6.90 -5.98 4.29
N GLN A 145 5.96 -5.57 3.44
CA GLN A 145 5.57 -6.34 2.26
C GLN A 145 6.51 -6.01 1.10
N ARG A 146 6.93 -7.04 0.34
CA ARG A 146 7.63 -6.89 -0.93
C ARG A 146 6.65 -6.33 -1.97
N ALA A 147 6.47 -5.02 -1.95
CA ALA A 147 5.44 -4.32 -2.72
C ALA A 147 6.01 -3.35 -3.77
N PHE A 148 7.29 -3.46 -4.16
CA PHE A 148 7.88 -2.54 -5.15
C PHE A 148 7.13 -2.52 -6.49
N ARG A 149 6.99 -3.68 -7.15
CA ARG A 149 6.24 -3.80 -8.42
C ARG A 149 4.75 -3.48 -8.25
N PRO A 150 4.04 -4.00 -7.21
CA PRO A 150 2.68 -3.60 -6.93
C PRO A 150 2.50 -2.09 -6.76
N SER A 151 3.34 -1.42 -5.95
CA SER A 151 3.26 0.03 -5.73
C SER A 151 3.42 0.84 -7.02
N TYR A 152 4.34 0.43 -7.90
CA TYR A 152 4.49 1.08 -9.21
C TYR A 152 3.27 0.88 -10.11
N ARG A 153 2.74 -0.35 -10.17
CA ARG A 153 1.53 -0.64 -10.93
C ARG A 153 0.33 0.11 -10.38
N ASP A 154 0.22 0.20 -9.05
CA ASP A 154 -0.86 0.91 -8.37
C ASP A 154 -0.74 2.42 -8.60
N SER A 155 0.46 3.00 -8.68
CA SER A 155 0.62 4.42 -9.05
C SER A 155 0.23 4.72 -10.50
N MET A 156 0.31 3.74 -11.40
CA MET A 156 -0.06 3.92 -12.81
C MET A 156 -1.52 3.60 -13.11
N ARG A 157 -2.07 2.56 -12.48
CA ARG A 157 -3.40 2.00 -12.81
C ARG A 157 -4.44 2.19 -11.71
N HIS A 158 -4.01 2.49 -10.50
CA HIS A 158 -4.87 2.59 -9.32
C HIS A 158 -4.52 3.86 -8.53
N CYS A 159 -4.41 3.76 -7.20
CA CYS A 159 -4.05 4.86 -6.33
C CYS A 159 -2.89 4.50 -5.41
N ALA A 160 -2.01 5.47 -5.17
CA ALA A 160 -0.98 5.42 -4.14
C ALA A 160 -1.06 6.67 -3.27
N VAL A 161 -0.86 6.52 -1.97
CA VAL A 161 -0.88 7.62 -1.00
C VAL A 161 0.44 7.63 -0.23
N HIS A 162 1.02 8.83 -0.07
CA HIS A 162 2.22 9.05 0.71
C HIS A 162 1.99 10.15 1.75
N ASP A 163 2.55 9.96 2.95
CA ASP A 163 2.47 10.93 4.03
C ASP A 163 3.70 11.85 4.01
N VAL A 164 3.49 13.10 3.61
CA VAL A 164 4.50 14.17 3.52
C VAL A 164 4.34 15.22 4.63
N SER A 165 3.64 14.90 5.72
CA SER A 165 3.34 15.84 6.82
C SER A 165 4.58 16.37 7.56
N TYR A 166 5.78 15.86 7.25
CA TYR A 166 7.05 16.41 7.74
C TYR A 166 7.46 17.71 7.02
N MET A 167 6.85 18.04 5.88
CA MET A 167 7.05 19.31 5.18
C MET A 167 6.46 20.44 6.03
N ARG A 168 7.29 21.43 6.37
CA ARG A 168 6.87 22.61 7.13
C ARG A 168 6.49 23.71 6.16
N CYS A 169 5.39 24.40 6.47
CA CYS A 169 4.93 25.56 5.71
C CYS A 169 5.25 26.83 6.50
N PHE A 170 5.77 27.85 5.81
CA PHE A 170 5.93 29.19 6.35
C PHE A 170 4.91 30.10 5.68
N GLN A 171 4.12 30.80 6.49
CA GLN A 171 3.20 31.81 6.00
C GLN A 171 3.81 33.19 6.23
N ILE A 172 4.05 33.92 5.15
CA ILE A 172 4.53 35.31 5.20
C ILE A 172 3.37 36.19 4.75
N SER A 173 2.90 37.05 5.64
CA SER A 173 1.79 37.97 5.35
C SER A 173 2.37 39.37 5.11
N THR A 174 1.91 40.02 4.04
CA THR A 174 2.32 41.38 3.66
C THR A 174 1.13 42.14 3.10
N SER A 175 1.12 43.46 3.25
CA SER A 175 0.12 44.33 2.62
C SER A 175 0.36 44.49 1.11
N ASN A 176 1.62 44.47 0.68
CA ASN A 176 2.01 44.65 -0.71
C ASN A 176 2.84 43.48 -1.23
N GLN A 177 2.31 42.80 -2.25
CA GLN A 177 2.94 41.67 -2.91
C GLN A 177 4.28 42.05 -3.60
N ARG A 178 4.37 43.24 -4.21
CA ARG A 178 5.60 43.68 -4.91
C ARG A 178 6.77 43.84 -3.94
N SER A 179 6.53 44.43 -2.77
CA SER A 179 7.55 44.62 -1.75
C SER A 179 8.10 43.28 -1.24
N LEU A 180 7.25 42.26 -1.08
CA LEU A 180 7.72 40.94 -0.67
C LEU A 180 8.55 40.26 -1.76
N ILE A 181 8.13 40.39 -3.02
CA ILE A 181 8.90 39.88 -4.16
C ILE A 181 10.29 40.54 -4.22
N GLU A 182 10.37 41.86 -4.03
CA GLU A 182 11.64 42.59 -4.01
C GLU A 182 12.57 42.10 -2.90
N LYS A 183 12.03 41.89 -1.69
CA LYS A 183 12.81 41.37 -0.55
C LYS A 183 13.29 39.93 -0.75
N LEU A 184 12.48 39.09 -1.39
CA LEU A 184 12.83 37.68 -1.63
C LEU A 184 13.66 37.48 -2.91
N ARG A 185 13.86 38.52 -3.71
CA ARG A 185 14.60 38.46 -4.97
C ARG A 185 16.04 37.96 -4.78
N CYS A 186 16.70 38.33 -3.69
CA CYS A 186 18.10 37.95 -3.45
C CYS A 186 18.28 36.44 -3.20
N LEU A 187 17.22 35.71 -2.86
CA LEU A 187 17.25 34.27 -2.60
C LEU A 187 17.05 33.42 -3.85
N CYS A 188 16.73 34.03 -4.99
CA CYS A 188 16.33 33.33 -6.21
C CYS A 188 16.96 33.94 -7.45
N GLN A 189 17.44 33.08 -8.35
CA GLN A 189 18.01 33.53 -9.62
C GLN A 189 17.07 33.23 -10.80
N PRO A 190 16.69 34.23 -11.63
CA PRO A 190 15.79 34.03 -12.77
C PRO A 190 16.30 33.06 -13.84
N SER A 191 17.62 32.91 -13.99
CA SER A 191 18.21 32.01 -14.98
C SER A 191 18.16 30.53 -14.57
N ALA A 192 17.97 30.22 -13.29
CA ALA A 192 18.00 28.85 -12.77
C ALA A 192 16.61 28.24 -12.56
N SER A 193 15.65 29.04 -12.08
CA SER A 193 14.31 28.54 -11.73
C SER A 193 13.27 29.67 -11.73
N ALA A 194 11.99 29.30 -11.60
CA ALA A 194 10.92 30.25 -11.43
C ALA A 194 11.12 31.05 -10.14
N THR A 195 11.04 32.38 -10.23
CA THR A 195 11.14 33.26 -9.05
C THR A 195 9.76 33.50 -8.43
N PHE A 196 9.73 34.10 -7.25
CA PHE A 196 8.49 34.57 -6.62
C PHE A 196 7.69 35.57 -7.49
N ALA A 197 8.34 36.21 -8.46
CA ALA A 197 7.74 37.12 -9.44
C ALA A 197 7.11 36.41 -10.65
N PHE A 198 7.09 35.08 -10.71
CA PHE A 198 6.61 34.34 -11.87
C PHE A 198 5.15 34.66 -12.19
N LYS A 199 4.92 35.33 -13.34
CA LYS A 199 3.63 35.94 -13.72
C LYS A 199 2.43 35.00 -13.58
N ALA A 200 2.57 33.74 -13.99
CA ALA A 200 1.47 32.78 -13.95
C ALA A 200 1.09 32.34 -12.51
N ALA A 201 2.02 32.41 -11.55
CA ALA A 201 1.79 32.05 -10.16
C ALA A 201 1.25 33.20 -9.29
N LEU A 202 1.38 34.46 -9.74
CA LEU A 202 0.96 35.65 -8.97
C LEU A 202 -0.53 35.65 -8.61
N ASN A 203 -1.36 34.92 -9.35
CA ASN A 203 -2.78 34.78 -9.11
C ASN A 203 -3.12 33.81 -7.96
N GLY A 204 -2.14 33.05 -7.45
CA GLY A 204 -2.34 32.10 -6.36
C GLY A 204 -3.06 30.80 -6.73
N ARG A 205 -3.19 30.49 -8.03
CA ARG A 205 -3.91 29.29 -8.48
C ARG A 205 -3.07 28.02 -8.49
N MET A 206 -1.75 28.15 -8.50
CA MET A 206 -0.84 27.02 -8.61
C MET A 206 0.34 27.16 -7.65
N GLU A 207 0.74 26.02 -7.10
CA GLU A 207 1.98 25.88 -6.36
C GLU A 207 3.15 25.77 -7.33
N THR A 208 4.18 26.60 -7.13
CA THR A 208 5.33 26.69 -8.03
C THR A 208 6.62 26.31 -7.31
N PRO A 209 7.44 25.41 -7.88
CA PRO A 209 8.75 25.11 -7.32
C PRO A 209 9.72 26.28 -7.58
N VAL A 210 10.56 26.57 -6.59
CA VAL A 210 11.63 27.57 -6.65
C VAL A 210 12.89 26.98 -6.03
N LEU A 211 14.05 27.40 -6.53
CA LEU A 211 15.34 27.05 -5.94
C LEU A 211 15.82 28.22 -5.07
N LEU A 212 16.15 27.93 -3.81
CA LEU A 212 16.63 28.91 -2.85
C LEU A 212 18.15 28.86 -2.74
N TYR A 213 18.76 30.04 -2.72
CA TYR A 213 20.18 30.27 -2.54
C TYR A 213 20.41 31.24 -1.38
N GLU A 214 21.61 31.24 -0.83
CA GLU A 214 22.07 32.29 0.07
C GLU A 214 22.03 33.65 -0.67
N PRO A 215 21.74 34.76 0.05
CA PRO A 215 21.51 36.06 -0.58
C PRO A 215 22.65 36.47 -1.51
N SER A 216 22.34 36.59 -2.80
CA SER A 216 23.28 37.02 -3.85
C SER A 216 24.51 36.11 -4.06
N GLU A 217 24.50 34.87 -3.59
CA GLU A 217 25.64 33.96 -3.71
C GLU A 217 25.59 33.03 -4.93
N TYR A 218 24.58 33.16 -5.80
CA TYR A 218 24.45 32.32 -7.01
C TYR A 218 25.68 32.45 -7.93
N PRO A 219 26.30 31.35 -8.39
CA PRO A 219 25.81 29.95 -8.37
C PRO A 219 26.20 29.12 -7.13
N SER A 220 26.99 29.65 -6.20
CA SER A 220 27.29 29.05 -4.89
C SER A 220 26.15 29.25 -3.88
N GLY A 221 26.28 28.71 -2.66
CA GLY A 221 25.31 28.94 -1.58
C GLY A 221 23.94 28.31 -1.82
N PHE A 222 23.84 27.16 -2.50
CA PHE A 222 22.55 26.49 -2.71
C PHE A 222 21.98 25.95 -1.39
N ILE A 223 20.80 26.44 -0.99
CA ILE A 223 20.10 26.00 0.22
C ILE A 223 19.26 24.76 -0.08
N GLY A 224 18.43 24.82 -1.12
CA GLY A 224 17.53 23.72 -1.47
C GLY A 224 16.31 24.13 -2.29
N PRO A 225 15.53 23.15 -2.77
CA PRO A 225 14.26 23.40 -3.43
C PRO A 225 13.17 23.76 -2.40
N ALA A 226 12.35 24.75 -2.73
CA ALA A 226 11.15 25.09 -2.01
C ALA A 226 9.95 25.14 -2.97
N ARG A 227 8.75 25.16 -2.41
CA ARG A 227 7.50 25.34 -3.15
C ARG A 227 6.77 26.52 -2.54
N PHE A 228 6.29 27.43 -3.37
CA PHE A 228 5.53 28.59 -2.91
C PHE A 228 4.15 28.62 -3.56
N LEU A 229 3.20 29.18 -2.82
CA LEU A 229 1.83 29.43 -3.26
C LEU A 229 1.44 30.82 -2.79
N TRP A 230 1.06 31.69 -3.72
CA TRP A 230 0.49 32.99 -3.38
C TRP A 230 -0.94 32.80 -2.89
N CYS A 231 -1.28 33.42 -1.76
CA CYS A 231 -2.65 33.43 -1.25
C CYS A 231 -3.11 34.87 -1.12
N ARG A 232 -4.33 35.16 -1.59
CA ARG A 232 -5.00 36.42 -1.28
C ARG A 232 -5.75 36.25 0.05
N PRO A 233 -5.70 37.23 0.96
CA PRO A 233 -6.59 37.22 2.11
C PRO A 233 -8.04 37.18 1.61
N LYS A 234 -8.88 36.42 2.31
CA LYS A 234 -10.34 36.46 2.12
C LYS A 234 -10.89 37.78 2.67
#